data_AF-A0A075I226-F1
#
_entry.id   AF-A0A075I226-F1
#
_cell.length_a   1.000
_cell.length_b   1.000
_cell.length_c   1.000
_cell.angle_alpha   90.00
_cell.angle_beta   90.00
_cell.angle_gamma   90.00
#
_symmetry.space_group_name_H-M   'P 1'
#
loop_
_entity.id
_entity.type
_entity.pdbx_description
1 polymer ?
#
loop_
_entity_poly.entity_id
_entity_poly.type
_entity_poly.pdbx_seq_one_letter_code
_entity_poly.pdbx_strand_id
1 'polypeptide(L)' 'MKQSFVKISKITEPPYSDIWVYPKGTKSQIKSRIKELGALGVESISFQGELQVGTISILGKGYVGVVVLGKIGRKKLL' A
#
# COMPACT_ATOMS: atom_id res chain seq x y z
N MET A 1 -7.78 -8.27 -15.12
CA MET A 1 -6.97 -7.04 -15.34
C MET A 1 -5.53 -7.33 -14.92
N LYS A 2 -4.55 -6.77 -15.64
CA LYS A 2 -3.11 -7.00 -15.40
C LYS A 2 -2.76 -6.49 -13.99
N GLN A 3 -2.08 -7.31 -13.20
CA GLN A 3 -1.58 -6.92 -11.87
C GLN A 3 -0.51 -5.85 -12.02
N SER A 4 -0.89 -4.59 -11.81
CA SER A 4 0.05 -3.48 -11.77
C SER A 4 0.61 -3.34 -10.35
N PHE A 5 1.91 -3.56 -10.23
CA PHE A 5 2.66 -3.36 -8.99
C PHE A 5 3.33 -1.99 -9.02
N VAL A 6 3.08 -1.19 -7.98
CA VAL A 6 3.69 0.13 -7.79
C VAL A 6 4.83 0.00 -6.77
N LYS A 7 6.01 0.52 -7.09
CA LYS A 7 7.17 0.48 -6.17
C LYS A 7 6.88 1.24 -4.89
N ILE A 8 7.39 0.74 -3.75
CA ILE A 8 7.15 1.39 -2.46
C ILE A 8 7.74 2.80 -2.35
N SER A 9 8.71 3.14 -3.18
CA SER A 9 9.28 4.49 -3.26
C SER A 9 8.38 5.49 -3.98
N LYS A 10 7.40 5.04 -4.77
CA LYS A 10 6.49 5.90 -5.54
C LYS A 10 5.12 6.11 -4.88
N ILE A 11 4.85 5.39 -3.80
CA ILE A 11 3.56 5.42 -3.09
C ILE A 11 3.53 6.45 -1.94
N THR A 12 4.57 7.28 -1.82
CA THR A 12 4.62 8.40 -0.86
C THR A 12 3.83 9.63 -1.33
N GLU A 13 3.39 9.65 -2.58
CA GLU A 13 2.67 10.75 -3.21
C GLU A 13 1.21 10.36 -3.50
N PRO A 14 0.29 11.35 -3.59
CA PRO A 14 -1.06 11.11 -4.05
C PRO A 14 -1.07 10.47 -5.45
N PRO A 15 -2.01 9.56 -5.75
CA PRO A 15 -3.15 9.17 -4.90
C PRO A 15 -2.81 8.12 -3.82
N TYR A 16 -1.63 7.50 -3.86
CA TYR A 16 -1.30 6.32 -3.04
C TYR A 16 -0.91 6.61 -1.59
N SER A 17 -0.59 7.86 -1.27
CA SER A 17 -0.15 8.27 0.07
C SER A 17 -1.19 8.01 1.16
N ASP A 18 -2.46 8.19 0.84
CA ASP A 18 -3.51 8.35 1.85
C ASP A 18 -3.92 7.01 2.48
N ILE A 19 -3.74 5.92 1.74
CA ILE A 19 -4.06 4.57 2.21
C ILE A 19 -3.08 4.08 3.29
N TRP A 20 -1.85 4.60 3.34
CA TRP A 20 -0.83 4.22 4.34
C TRP A 20 -1.11 4.75 5.75
N VAL A 21 -1.92 5.79 5.80
CA VAL A 21 -2.34 6.44 7.04
C VAL A 21 -3.85 6.39 7.18
N TYR A 22 -4.51 5.43 6.52
CA TYR A 22 -5.95 5.26 6.65
C TYR A 22 -6.35 5.09 8.13
N PRO A 23 -7.45 5.73 8.59
CA PRO A 23 -8.30 6.65 7.84
C PRO A 23 -7.78 8.10 7.78
N LYS A 24 -6.87 8.49 8.68
CA LYS A 24 -6.22 9.81 8.72
C LYS A 24 -4.80 9.68 9.28
N GLY A 25 -3.87 10.45 8.73
CA GLY A 25 -2.57 10.67 9.35
C GLY A 25 -1.72 11.69 8.62
N THR A 26 -0.45 11.75 9.01
CA THR A 26 0.48 12.81 8.62
C THR A 26 1.53 12.32 7.63
N LYS A 27 2.16 13.25 6.91
CA LYS A 27 3.31 12.95 6.03
C LYS A 27 4.46 12.24 6.75
N SER A 28 4.65 12.53 8.04
CA SER A 28 5.66 11.85 8.86
C SER A 28 5.34 10.38 9.06
N GLN A 29 4.08 10.06 9.39
CA GLN A 29 3.61 8.69 9.52
C GLN A 29 3.71 7.91 8.20
N ILE A 30 3.37 8.53 7.06
CA ILE A 30 3.55 7.92 5.73
C ILE A 30 5.02 7.49 5.55
N LYS A 31 5.97 8.40 5.80
CA LYS A 31 7.41 8.09 5.67
C LYS A 31 7.85 6.95 6.60
N SER A 32 7.38 6.92 7.84
CA SER A 32 7.66 5.83 8.78
C SER A 32 7.15 4.49 8.24
N ARG A 33 5.89 4.44 7.76
CA ARG A 33 5.29 3.22 7.21
C ARG A 33 6.02 2.70 5.98
N ILE A 34 6.41 3.58 5.06
CA ILE A 34 7.20 3.16 3.89
C ILE A 34 8.57 2.61 4.31
N LYS A 35 9.20 3.21 5.33
CA LYS A 35 10.47 2.69 5.89
C LYS A 35 10.29 1.32 6.53
N GLU A 36 9.20 1.10 7.28
CA GLU A 36 8.84 -0.19 7.88
C GLU A 36 8.62 -1.25 6.79
N LEU A 37 7.87 -0.94 5.73
CA LEU A 37 7.66 -1.84 4.60
C LEU A 37 8.97 -2.22 3.89
N GLY A 38 9.85 -1.23 3.69
CA GLY A 38 11.18 -1.46 3.13
C GLY A 38 12.05 -2.35 4.02
N ALA A 39 11.99 -2.18 5.35
CA ALA A 39 12.70 -3.02 6.31
C ALA A 39 12.18 -4.47 6.32
N LEU A 40 10.89 -4.67 6.01
CA LEU A 40 10.29 -6.00 5.81
C LEU A 40 10.58 -6.62 4.43
N GLY A 41 11.32 -5.91 3.56
CA GLY A 41 11.69 -6.38 2.22
C GLY A 41 10.61 -6.21 1.17
N VAL A 42 9.55 -5.44 1.44
CA VAL A 42 8.50 -5.16 0.46
C VAL A 42 9.04 -4.22 -0.62
N GLU A 43 9.01 -4.66 -1.88
CA GLU A 43 9.53 -3.89 -3.02
C GLU A 43 8.43 -3.10 -3.73
N SER A 44 7.24 -3.69 -3.84
CA SER A 44 6.12 -3.12 -4.57
C SER A 44 4.78 -3.66 -4.08
N ILE A 45 3.72 -2.90 -4.34
CA ILE A 45 2.38 -3.15 -3.84
C ILE A 45 1.38 -3.10 -4.99
N SER A 46 0.40 -3.99 -4.97
CA SER A 46 -0.67 -4.00 -5.96
C SER A 46 -1.98 -3.47 -5.36
N PHE A 47 -2.51 -2.44 -6.00
CA PHE A 47 -3.81 -1.86 -5.71
C PHE A 47 -4.87 -2.56 -6.53
N GLN A 48 -5.37 -3.67 -6.00
CA GLN A 48 -6.40 -4.50 -6.61
C GLN A 48 -7.39 -4.97 -5.55
N GLY A 49 -8.59 -5.32 -6.00
CA GLY A 49 -9.68 -5.81 -5.17
C GLY A 49 -10.98 -5.06 -5.45
N GLU A 50 -12.06 -5.54 -4.86
CA GLU A 50 -13.42 -5.03 -5.09
C GLU A 50 -13.73 -3.81 -4.19
N LEU A 51 -12.97 -3.62 -3.12
CA LEU A 51 -13.16 -2.51 -2.20
C LEU A 51 -12.38 -1.27 -2.66
N GLN A 52 -12.94 -0.09 -2.39
CA GLN A 52 -12.30 1.19 -2.69
C GLN A 52 -12.09 2.06 -1.44
N VAL A 53 -10.97 2.77 -1.46
CA VAL A 53 -10.65 3.90 -0.58
C VAL A 53 -10.23 5.06 -1.49
N GLY A 54 -11.09 6.07 -1.60
CA GLY A 54 -10.92 7.12 -2.60
C GLY A 54 -10.93 6.54 -4.01
N THR A 55 -9.86 6.73 -4.76
CA THR A 55 -9.68 6.22 -6.13
C THR A 55 -8.88 4.92 -6.20
N ILE A 56 -8.54 4.32 -5.04
CA ILE A 56 -7.66 3.16 -4.94
C ILE A 56 -8.43 1.90 -4.59
N SER A 57 -8.24 0.87 -5.40
CA SER A 57 -8.74 -0.49 -5.15
C SER A 57 -7.85 -1.25 -4.17
N ILE A 58 -8.47 -1.92 -3.19
CA ILE A 58 -7.80 -2.70 -2.14
C ILE A 58 -8.53 -4.03 -1.91
N LEU A 59 -7.84 -5.00 -1.31
CA LEU A 59 -8.40 -6.32 -1.03
C LEU A 59 -9.35 -6.31 0.16
N GLY A 60 -9.04 -5.49 1.15
CA GLY A 60 -9.74 -5.46 2.44
C GLY A 60 -9.58 -4.11 3.10
N LYS A 61 -10.58 -3.67 3.86
CA LYS A 61 -10.44 -2.61 4.86
C LYS A 61 -11.23 -2.95 6.11
N GLY A 62 -10.67 -2.61 7.25
CA GLY A 62 -11.35 -2.61 8.55
C GLY A 62 -11.53 -1.19 9.06
N TYR A 63 -11.87 -1.05 10.34
CA TYR A 63 -12.09 0.25 10.98
C TYR A 63 -10.86 1.17 10.92
N VAL A 64 -9.65 0.61 11.05
CA VAL A 64 -8.37 1.35 11.03
C VAL A 64 -7.29 0.74 10.14
N GLY A 65 -7.63 -0.26 9.33
CA GLY A 65 -6.64 -1.02 8.56
C GLY A 65 -7.05 -1.20 7.11
N VAL A 66 -6.06 -1.30 6.22
CA VAL A 66 -6.23 -1.66 4.81
C VAL A 66 -5.39 -2.89 4.49
N VAL A 67 -5.87 -3.71 3.56
CA VAL A 67 -5.22 -4.95 3.11
C VAL A 67 -4.92 -4.81 1.62
N VAL A 68 -3.66 -5.01 1.26
CA VAL A 68 -3.13 -4.90 -0.10
C VAL A 68 -2.15 -6.04 -0.37
N LEU A 69 -1.91 -6.37 -1.64
CA LEU A 69 -0.88 -7.36 -1.99
C LEU A 69 0.50 -6.71 -1.99
N GLY A 70 1.42 -7.28 -1.21
CA GLY A 70 2.85 -6.93 -1.23
C GLY A 70 3.66 -7.91 -2.07
N LYS A 71 4.69 -7.41 -2.76
CA LYS A 71 5.72 -8.22 -3.41
C LYS A 71 7.04 -8.06 -2.67
N ILE A 72 7.64 -9.18 -2.27
CA ILE A 72 8.92 -9.26 -1.56
C ILE A 72 9.87 -10.10 -2.43
N GLY A 73 10.85 -9.48 -3.09
CA GLY A 73 11.79 -10.20 -3.97
C GLY A 73 11.15 -11.09 -5.04
N ARG A 74 11.80 -12.21 -5.39
CA ARG A 74 11.29 -13.24 -6.33
C ARG A 74 10.09 -14.04 -5.79
N LYS A 75 9.63 -13.79 -4.55
CA LYS A 75 8.53 -14.54 -3.94
C LYS A 75 7.34 -13.61 -3.70
N LYS A 76 6.28 -13.82 -4.48
CA LYS A 76 4.99 -13.18 -4.23
C LYS A 76 4.46 -13.74 -2.91
N LEU A 77 4.31 -12.90 -1.88
CA LEU A 77 3.66 -13.28 -0.63
C LEU A 77 2.21 -12.78 -0.71
N LEU A 78 1.30 -13.67 -0.31
CA LEU A 78 -0.16 -13.56 -0.45
C LEU A 78 -0.73 -12.41 0.38
#